data_AF-A0ABD6N5Q7-F1
#
_entry.id   AF-A0ABD6N5Q7-F1
#
_cell.length_a   1.000
_cell.length_b   1.000
_cell.length_c   1.000
_cell.angle_alpha   90.00
_cell.angle_beta   90.00
_cell.angle_gamma   90.00
#
_symmetry.space_group_name_H-M   'P 1'
#
loop_
_entity.id
_entity.type
_entity.pdbx_description
1 polymer ?
#
loop_
_entity_poly.entity_id
_entity_poly.type
_entity_poly.pdbx_seq_one_letter_code
_entity_poly.pdbx_strand_id
1 'polypeptide(L)'
;MSDLKTAALEYHAQPRPGKLSVELSKPTATARDLALAYSPGVAEPVREIGRDPELAYKYTGKGNLVAVISDGTAILGLGDLGPLASKPVMEGKGVLFKRFAGIDVFDIEVESESPQAFIDTVRRISITFGGINLEDIKAPECFEIERTLIEQCDIPVFHDDQHGTAIVTAAGMINALEIAGKKLEEAKIVCLGAGAAAISCMKLLVSMGAKVENIFMIDRSGVIHAGRDDLNQYKAQFAHATDKRTLADALDGADVFVGLSGPNLLSPEGLKSMAANPIVFACSNPDPEISPELAHATRNDVIMATGRSDYPNQVNNVLGFPFIFRGALDVRAKRINEEMKIAAAIALKDLAKLPVPKEVCEAYGVEGLEFGREYIIPKPLDARLITVVSDAVAKAAIESGVATLPYPKHYPLTSVDEVFNG
;
A
#
# COMPACT_ATOMS: atom_id res chain seq x y z
N MET A 1 24.73 13.17 19.05
CA MET A 1 23.64 12.52 18.30
C MET A 1 24.24 11.30 17.63
N SER A 2 23.69 10.11 17.85
CA SER A 2 24.08 8.94 17.06
C SER A 2 23.72 9.20 15.60
N ASP A 3 24.53 8.68 14.67
CA ASP A 3 24.14 8.67 13.26
C ASP A 3 22.87 7.80 13.07
N LEU A 4 22.13 8.04 11.99
CA LEU A 4 20.84 7.37 11.73
C LEU A 4 20.97 5.84 11.71
N LYS A 5 22.09 5.30 11.20
CA LYS A 5 22.31 3.86 11.14
C LYS A 5 22.44 3.29 12.55
N THR A 6 23.25 3.90 13.40
CA THR A 6 23.41 3.48 14.81
C THR A 6 22.07 3.56 15.54
N ALA A 7 21.34 4.66 15.40
CA ALA A 7 20.01 4.82 16.02
C ALA A 7 19.00 3.76 15.56
N ALA A 8 18.97 3.43 14.26
CA ALA A 8 18.08 2.41 13.72
C ALA A 8 18.41 1.01 14.25
N LEU A 9 19.70 0.64 14.35
CA LEU A 9 20.12 -0.65 14.89
C LEU A 9 19.82 -0.77 16.39
N GLU A 10 20.09 0.29 17.16
CA GLU A 10 19.77 0.35 18.59
C GLU A 10 18.27 0.24 18.84
N TYR A 11 17.44 0.92 18.04
CA TYR A 11 15.98 0.83 18.11
C TYR A 11 15.45 -0.60 17.93
N HIS A 12 16.08 -1.41 17.07
CA HIS A 12 15.67 -2.81 16.86
C HIS A 12 16.24 -3.79 17.90
N ALA A 13 17.29 -3.41 18.63
CA ALA A 13 18.00 -4.30 19.56
C ALA A 13 17.62 -4.07 21.02
N GLN A 14 17.28 -2.84 21.40
CA GLN A 14 17.17 -2.41 22.80
C GLN A 14 15.78 -1.83 23.14
N PRO A 15 15.32 -2.00 24.39
CA PRO A 15 15.86 -2.87 25.44
C PRO A 15 15.58 -4.37 25.19
N ARG A 16 14.74 -4.69 24.22
CA ARG A 16 14.38 -6.03 23.80
C ARG A 16 14.43 -6.09 22.27
N PRO A 17 15.02 -7.13 21.66
CA PRO A 17 15.04 -7.26 20.22
C PRO A 17 13.64 -7.40 19.59
N GLY A 18 13.49 -6.84 18.39
CA GLY A 18 12.26 -6.86 17.61
C GLY A 18 11.28 -5.75 17.99
N LYS A 19 10.24 -5.57 17.18
CA LYS A 19 9.27 -4.46 17.32
C LYS A 19 7.88 -4.89 17.77
N LEU A 20 7.62 -6.20 17.79
CA LEU A 20 6.33 -6.78 18.12
C LEU A 20 6.46 -7.78 19.28
N SER A 21 5.36 -7.94 20.00
CA SER A 21 5.21 -8.96 21.04
C SER A 21 3.75 -9.39 21.13
N VAL A 22 3.51 -10.59 21.66
CA VAL A 22 2.15 -11.07 21.94
C VAL A 22 1.72 -10.60 23.33
N GLU A 23 0.52 -10.03 23.42
CA GLU A 23 -0.11 -9.61 24.67
C GLU A 23 -1.29 -10.52 25.03
N LEU A 24 -1.57 -10.65 26.32
CA LEU A 24 -2.74 -11.38 26.81
C LEU A 24 -3.98 -10.48 26.78
N SER A 25 -5.02 -10.89 26.08
CA SER A 25 -6.28 -10.14 25.96
C SER A 25 -7.34 -10.50 27.00
N LYS A 26 -7.07 -11.50 27.85
CA LYS A 26 -7.98 -12.03 28.88
C LYS A 26 -7.25 -12.21 30.21
N PRO A 27 -7.96 -12.15 31.36
CA PRO A 27 -7.36 -12.44 32.67
C PRO A 27 -6.72 -13.83 32.71
N THR A 28 -5.63 -13.96 33.45
CA THR A 28 -4.88 -15.22 33.68
C THR A 28 -4.37 -15.35 35.11
N ALA A 29 -4.98 -14.62 36.06
CA ALA A 29 -4.45 -14.47 37.42
C ALA A 29 -4.96 -15.55 38.39
N THR A 30 -6.05 -16.24 38.06
CA THR A 30 -6.68 -17.24 38.94
C THR A 30 -6.75 -18.63 38.31
N ALA A 31 -6.95 -19.66 39.14
CA ALA A 31 -7.19 -21.03 38.67
C ALA A 31 -8.42 -21.11 37.74
N ARG A 32 -9.44 -20.29 38.01
CA ARG A 32 -10.62 -20.18 37.14
C ARG A 32 -10.25 -19.59 35.78
N ASP A 33 -9.45 -18.53 35.76
CA ASP A 33 -9.01 -17.91 34.51
C ASP A 33 -8.23 -18.90 33.64
N LEU A 34 -7.28 -19.63 34.23
CA LEU A 34 -6.51 -20.65 33.51
C LEU A 34 -7.39 -21.82 33.02
N ALA A 35 -8.40 -22.22 33.81
CA ALA A 35 -9.35 -23.25 33.41
C ALA A 35 -10.28 -22.80 32.26
N LEU A 36 -10.47 -21.49 32.06
CA LEU A 36 -11.22 -20.94 30.92
C LEU A 36 -10.32 -20.72 29.70
N ALA A 37 -9.11 -20.18 29.90
CA ALA A 37 -8.15 -19.93 28.84
C ALA A 37 -7.60 -21.22 28.23
N TYR A 38 -7.53 -22.30 29.01
CA TYR A 38 -7.05 -23.60 28.59
C TYR A 38 -7.98 -24.72 29.09
N SER A 39 -7.43 -25.88 29.42
CA SER A 39 -8.22 -27.03 29.87
C SER A 39 -8.84 -26.82 31.26
N PRO A 40 -10.12 -27.22 31.46
CA PRO A 40 -11.00 -27.88 30.49
C PRO A 40 -11.82 -26.93 29.60
N GLY A 41 -11.90 -25.63 29.91
CA GLY A 41 -12.84 -24.68 29.29
C GLY A 41 -12.62 -24.45 27.80
N VAL A 42 -11.39 -24.48 27.31
CA VAL A 42 -11.05 -24.32 25.89
C VAL A 42 -11.67 -25.40 24.99
N ALA A 43 -12.09 -26.53 25.56
CA ALA A 43 -12.77 -27.57 24.81
C ALA A 43 -14.12 -27.11 24.23
N GLU A 44 -14.80 -26.15 24.87
CA GLU A 44 -16.10 -25.67 24.39
C GLU A 44 -16.00 -24.87 23.08
N PRO A 45 -15.18 -23.80 22.94
CA PRO A 45 -15.03 -23.13 21.64
C PRO A 45 -14.48 -24.07 20.56
N VAL A 46 -13.61 -25.03 20.91
CA VAL A 46 -13.14 -26.06 19.95
C VAL A 46 -14.30 -26.90 19.41
N ARG A 47 -15.22 -27.35 20.26
CA ARG A 47 -16.40 -28.12 19.83
C ARG A 47 -17.36 -27.28 18.99
N GLU A 48 -17.58 -26.02 19.37
CA GLU A 48 -18.44 -25.11 18.59
C GLU A 48 -17.86 -24.85 17.20
N ILE A 49 -16.57 -24.56 17.08
CA ILE A 49 -15.88 -24.37 15.78
C ILE A 49 -15.88 -25.68 14.97
N GLY A 50 -15.72 -26.83 15.64
CA GLY A 50 -15.79 -28.14 14.99
C GLY A 50 -17.17 -28.46 14.40
N ARG A 51 -18.24 -27.80 14.87
CA ARG A 51 -19.59 -27.89 14.31
C ARG A 51 -19.84 -26.85 13.22
N ASP A 52 -19.36 -25.63 13.44
CA ASP A 52 -19.50 -24.50 12.52
C ASP A 52 -18.19 -23.69 12.45
N PRO A 53 -17.38 -23.84 11.38
CA PRO A 53 -16.12 -23.13 11.21
C PRO A 53 -16.25 -21.59 11.27
N GLU A 54 -17.42 -21.04 10.96
CA GLU A 54 -17.66 -19.59 11.00
C GLU A 54 -17.50 -19.01 12.41
N LEU A 55 -17.74 -19.83 13.44
CA LEU A 55 -17.58 -19.44 14.84
C LEU A 55 -16.12 -19.18 15.22
N ALA A 56 -15.15 -19.48 14.35
CA ALA A 56 -13.76 -19.06 14.52
C ALA A 56 -13.62 -17.54 14.59
N TYR A 57 -14.44 -16.78 13.83
CA TYR A 57 -14.43 -15.31 13.89
C TYR A 57 -14.99 -14.76 15.20
N LYS A 58 -15.78 -15.56 15.93
CA LYS A 58 -16.39 -15.18 17.20
C LYS A 58 -15.53 -15.58 18.40
N TYR A 59 -14.93 -16.77 18.37
CA TYR A 59 -14.25 -17.36 19.53
C TYR A 59 -12.71 -17.28 19.45
N THR A 60 -12.15 -16.69 18.40
CA THR A 60 -10.70 -16.53 18.22
C THR A 60 -10.34 -15.14 17.71
N GLY A 61 -9.05 -14.83 17.62
CA GLY A 61 -8.56 -13.58 17.01
C GLY A 61 -8.66 -13.51 15.48
N LYS A 62 -9.15 -14.56 14.80
CA LYS A 62 -9.17 -14.65 13.32
C LYS A 62 -9.73 -13.40 12.64
N GLY A 63 -10.81 -12.81 13.16
CA GLY A 63 -11.46 -11.65 12.54
C GLY A 63 -10.63 -10.35 12.53
N ASN A 64 -9.62 -10.24 13.38
CA ASN A 64 -8.76 -9.05 13.48
C ASN A 64 -7.28 -9.32 13.16
N LEU A 65 -6.94 -10.58 12.84
CA LEU A 65 -5.56 -11.02 12.66
C LEU A 65 -5.19 -11.02 11.16
N VAL A 66 -4.16 -10.28 10.79
CA VAL A 66 -3.60 -10.26 9.43
C VAL A 66 -2.24 -10.93 9.41
N ALA A 67 -1.98 -11.74 8.38
CA ALA A 67 -0.62 -12.21 8.10
C ALA A 67 0.10 -11.21 7.21
N VAL A 68 1.26 -10.71 7.61
CA VAL A 68 2.20 -10.03 6.71
C VAL A 68 3.19 -11.06 6.23
N ILE A 69 3.15 -11.42 4.94
CA ILE A 69 3.90 -12.56 4.39
C ILE A 69 4.86 -12.10 3.30
N SER A 70 6.11 -12.52 3.39
CA SER A 70 7.15 -12.25 2.40
C SER A 70 8.08 -13.45 2.20
N ASP A 71 8.64 -13.57 1.00
CA ASP A 71 9.80 -14.43 0.71
C ASP A 71 11.13 -13.67 0.71
N GLY A 72 11.10 -12.35 0.92
CA GLY A 72 12.28 -11.48 0.99
C GLY A 72 13.01 -11.31 -0.34
N THR A 73 12.34 -11.56 -1.48
CA THR A 73 12.97 -11.49 -2.81
C THR A 73 13.02 -10.08 -3.41
N ALA A 74 12.32 -9.11 -2.82
CA ALA A 74 12.30 -7.72 -3.28
C ALA A 74 12.24 -6.72 -2.11
N ILE A 75 13.12 -6.86 -1.12
CA ILE A 75 13.10 -6.06 0.11
C ILE A 75 13.46 -4.60 -0.20
N LEU A 76 12.48 -3.69 -0.15
CA LEU A 76 12.68 -2.27 -0.42
C LEU A 76 13.48 -2.03 -1.72
N GLY A 77 14.50 -1.17 -1.69
CA GLY A 77 15.49 -1.00 -2.76
C GLY A 77 16.72 -1.90 -2.64
N LEU A 78 16.73 -2.85 -1.70
CA LEU A 78 17.88 -3.73 -1.42
C LEU A 78 17.85 -5.03 -2.24
N GLY A 79 16.69 -5.40 -2.76
CA GLY A 79 16.51 -6.58 -3.62
C GLY A 79 16.39 -7.88 -2.83
N ASP A 80 16.89 -8.96 -3.42
CA ASP A 80 16.78 -10.32 -2.88
C ASP A 80 17.87 -10.56 -1.82
N LEU A 81 17.50 -10.46 -0.55
CA LEU A 81 18.36 -10.82 0.60
C LEU A 81 17.79 -12.01 1.38
N GLY A 82 16.73 -12.63 0.86
CA GLY A 82 16.05 -13.77 1.45
C GLY A 82 15.10 -13.43 2.60
N PRO A 83 14.28 -14.41 3.01
CA PRO A 83 13.14 -14.21 3.89
C PRO A 83 13.54 -13.66 5.26
N LEU A 84 14.60 -14.18 5.89
CA LEU A 84 15.01 -13.74 7.22
C LEU A 84 15.47 -12.27 7.25
N ALA A 85 16.10 -11.78 6.18
CA ALA A 85 16.51 -10.39 6.08
C ALA A 85 15.31 -9.42 5.94
N SER A 86 14.16 -9.93 5.47
CA SER A 86 12.92 -9.15 5.36
C SER A 86 12.23 -8.92 6.71
N LYS A 87 12.53 -9.74 7.72
CA LYS A 87 11.84 -9.74 9.02
C LYS A 87 11.70 -8.36 9.67
N PRO A 88 12.75 -7.51 9.73
CA PRO A 88 12.59 -6.16 10.27
C PRO A 88 11.55 -5.33 9.49
N VAL A 89 11.44 -5.48 8.17
CA VAL A 89 10.41 -4.77 7.38
C VAL A 89 9.02 -5.31 7.73
N MET A 90 8.85 -6.63 7.81
CA MET A 90 7.58 -7.28 8.12
C MET A 90 7.07 -6.93 9.53
N GLU A 91 7.93 -6.98 10.55
CA GLU A 91 7.59 -6.49 11.89
C GLU A 91 7.19 -5.01 11.86
N GLY A 92 7.85 -4.21 11.00
CA GLY A 92 7.52 -2.81 10.77
C GLY A 92 6.09 -2.63 10.27
N LYS A 93 5.67 -3.41 9.28
CA LYS A 93 4.28 -3.41 8.79
C LYS A 93 3.30 -3.76 9.89
N GLY A 94 3.62 -4.76 10.73
CA GLY A 94 2.80 -5.11 11.89
C GLY A 94 2.63 -3.96 12.89
N VAL A 95 3.69 -3.19 13.16
CA VAL A 95 3.60 -1.98 14.00
C VAL A 95 2.61 -0.98 13.41
N LEU A 96 2.67 -0.76 12.09
CA LEU A 96 1.81 0.21 11.40
C LEU A 96 0.33 -0.25 11.38
N PHE A 97 0.07 -1.53 11.11
CA PHE A 97 -1.27 -2.12 11.21
C PHE A 97 -1.87 -1.93 12.61
N LYS A 98 -1.12 -2.29 13.65
CA LYS A 98 -1.59 -2.16 15.04
C LYS A 98 -1.79 -0.70 15.43
N ARG A 99 -0.82 0.17 15.16
CA ARG A 99 -0.84 1.57 15.58
C ARG A 99 -1.94 2.40 14.92
N PHE A 100 -2.21 2.16 13.64
CA PHE A 100 -3.11 2.99 12.85
C PHE A 100 -4.51 2.41 12.66
N ALA A 101 -4.67 1.09 12.78
CA ALA A 101 -5.94 0.41 12.51
C ALA A 101 -6.36 -0.60 13.58
N GLY A 102 -5.58 -0.76 14.66
CA GLY A 102 -5.90 -1.72 15.72
C GLY A 102 -5.85 -3.18 15.27
N ILE A 103 -5.20 -3.46 14.13
CA ILE A 103 -5.12 -4.80 13.53
C ILE A 103 -3.97 -5.56 14.17
N ASP A 104 -4.23 -6.80 14.59
CA ASP A 104 -3.20 -7.70 15.08
C ASP A 104 -2.49 -8.36 13.91
N VAL A 105 -1.17 -8.54 14.03
CA VAL A 105 -0.35 -9.07 12.93
C VAL A 105 0.56 -10.18 13.40
N PHE A 106 0.68 -11.21 12.56
CA PHE A 106 1.86 -12.07 12.54
C PHE A 106 2.62 -11.83 11.25
N ASP A 107 3.89 -11.48 11.38
CA ASP A 107 4.87 -11.50 10.30
C ASP A 107 5.32 -12.95 10.04
N ILE A 108 5.34 -13.33 8.76
CA ILE A 108 5.65 -14.69 8.31
C ILE A 108 6.62 -14.63 7.14
N GLU A 109 7.88 -14.89 7.45
CA GLU A 109 8.94 -15.03 6.46
C GLU A 109 8.98 -16.47 5.92
N VAL A 110 8.74 -16.65 4.62
CA VAL A 110 8.64 -17.97 3.99
C VAL A 110 9.86 -18.23 3.13
N GLU A 111 10.69 -19.18 3.55
CA GLU A 111 11.71 -19.76 2.68
C GLU A 111 11.06 -20.73 1.71
N SER A 112 11.12 -20.41 0.42
CA SER A 112 10.50 -21.20 -0.63
C SER A 112 11.39 -21.31 -1.86
N GLU A 113 11.39 -22.51 -2.45
CA GLU A 113 12.13 -22.85 -3.66
C GLU A 113 11.40 -22.46 -4.95
N SER A 114 10.11 -22.12 -4.88
CA SER A 114 9.32 -21.73 -6.06
C SER A 114 8.05 -20.93 -5.71
N PRO A 115 7.50 -20.13 -6.63
CA PRO A 115 6.22 -19.45 -6.44
C PRO A 115 5.08 -20.40 -6.05
N GLN A 116 5.04 -21.60 -6.63
CA GLN A 116 4.01 -22.59 -6.29
C GLN A 116 4.14 -23.09 -4.86
N ALA A 117 5.37 -23.37 -4.40
CA ALA A 117 5.60 -23.79 -3.01
C ALA A 117 5.24 -22.68 -2.01
N PHE A 118 5.49 -21.41 -2.37
CA PHE A 118 5.05 -20.25 -1.60
C PHE A 118 3.52 -20.17 -1.54
N ILE A 119 2.83 -20.25 -2.68
CA ILE A 119 1.35 -20.26 -2.77
C ILE A 119 0.76 -21.38 -1.90
N ASP A 120 1.26 -22.60 -2.04
CA ASP A 120 0.77 -23.76 -1.28
C ASP A 120 0.93 -23.56 0.22
N THR A 121 2.06 -22.98 0.64
CA THR A 121 2.33 -22.67 2.05
C THR A 121 1.35 -21.63 2.58
N VAL A 122 1.21 -20.50 1.89
CA VAL A 122 0.30 -19.42 2.29
C VAL A 122 -1.15 -19.89 2.34
N ARG A 123 -1.61 -20.62 1.31
CA ARG A 123 -2.96 -21.18 1.26
C ARG A 123 -3.22 -22.17 2.40
N ARG A 124 -2.21 -22.92 2.86
CA ARG A 124 -2.35 -23.86 3.99
C ARG A 124 -2.52 -23.16 5.33
N ILE A 125 -1.88 -22.01 5.52
CA ILE A 125 -1.95 -21.28 6.78
C ILE A 125 -3.05 -20.19 6.79
N SER A 126 -3.66 -19.88 5.65
CA SER A 126 -4.68 -18.83 5.51
C SER A 126 -5.86 -18.96 6.47
N ILE A 127 -6.20 -20.19 6.89
CA ILE A 127 -7.29 -20.45 7.85
C ILE A 127 -7.09 -19.78 9.21
N THR A 128 -5.85 -19.41 9.57
CA THR A 128 -5.53 -18.69 10.82
C THR A 128 -5.95 -17.22 10.79
N PHE A 129 -6.00 -16.61 9.59
CA PHE A 129 -6.03 -15.16 9.43
C PHE A 129 -7.39 -14.66 8.96
N GLY A 130 -7.68 -13.40 9.22
CA GLY A 130 -8.80 -12.63 8.67
C GLY A 130 -8.44 -11.96 7.34
N GLY A 131 -7.15 -11.80 7.05
CA GLY A 131 -6.63 -11.28 5.79
C GLY A 131 -5.13 -11.57 5.63
N ILE A 132 -4.63 -11.49 4.40
CA ILE A 132 -3.22 -11.69 4.05
C ILE A 132 -2.70 -10.45 3.33
N ASN A 133 -1.64 -9.85 3.87
CA ASN A 133 -0.86 -8.79 3.24
C ASN A 133 0.43 -9.40 2.67
N LEU A 134 0.56 -9.46 1.35
CA LEU A 134 1.78 -9.87 0.67
C LEU A 134 2.74 -8.68 0.54
N GLU A 135 4.02 -8.91 0.79
CA GLU A 135 5.03 -7.85 0.87
C GLU A 135 6.39 -8.29 0.31
N ASP A 136 7.12 -7.40 -0.35
CA ASP A 136 8.51 -7.58 -0.76
C ASP A 136 8.75 -8.85 -1.61
N ILE A 137 7.81 -9.18 -2.51
CA ILE A 137 7.89 -10.31 -3.44
C ILE A 137 8.23 -9.80 -4.85
N LYS A 138 9.25 -10.37 -5.49
CA LYS A 138 9.72 -9.90 -6.80
C LYS A 138 8.69 -10.11 -7.92
N ALA A 139 8.80 -9.28 -8.96
CA ALA A 139 8.10 -9.46 -10.22
C ALA A 139 8.92 -10.32 -11.19
N PRO A 140 8.27 -11.14 -12.05
CA PRO A 140 6.82 -11.24 -12.26
C PRO A 140 6.06 -12.20 -11.32
N GLU A 141 6.75 -12.90 -10.43
CA GLU A 141 6.18 -13.97 -9.59
C GLU A 141 5.06 -13.46 -8.68
N CYS A 142 5.22 -12.26 -8.09
CA CYS A 142 4.22 -11.63 -7.24
C CYS A 142 2.81 -11.54 -7.87
N PHE A 143 2.72 -11.37 -9.19
CA PHE A 143 1.42 -11.29 -9.89
C PHE A 143 0.69 -12.63 -9.90
N GLU A 144 1.41 -13.71 -10.17
CA GLU A 144 0.83 -15.06 -10.16
C GLU A 144 0.49 -15.50 -8.74
N ILE A 145 1.37 -15.22 -7.79
CA ILE A 145 1.16 -15.50 -6.36
C ILE A 145 -0.11 -14.81 -5.88
N GLU A 146 -0.22 -13.50 -6.08
CA GLU A 146 -1.39 -12.74 -5.62
C GLU A 146 -2.68 -13.24 -6.27
N ARG A 147 -2.71 -13.36 -7.61
CA ARG A 147 -3.90 -13.82 -8.33
C ARG A 147 -4.37 -15.18 -7.81
N THR A 148 -3.43 -16.13 -7.70
CA THR A 148 -3.76 -17.50 -7.29
C THR A 148 -4.23 -17.56 -5.84
N LEU A 149 -3.63 -16.76 -4.95
CA LEU A 149 -4.07 -16.68 -3.55
C LEU A 149 -5.44 -16.00 -3.40
N ILE A 150 -5.74 -14.96 -4.18
CA ILE A 150 -7.08 -14.36 -4.23
C ILE A 150 -8.14 -15.38 -4.68
N GLU A 151 -7.79 -16.25 -5.62
CA GLU A 151 -8.70 -17.29 -6.13
C GLU A 151 -8.91 -18.45 -5.14
N GLN A 152 -7.88 -18.81 -4.38
CA GLN A 152 -7.89 -20.00 -3.52
C GLN A 152 -8.20 -19.74 -2.03
N CYS A 153 -8.09 -18.50 -1.56
CA CYS A 153 -8.36 -18.14 -0.16
C CYS A 153 -9.76 -17.55 0.00
N ASP A 154 -10.44 -17.92 1.09
CA ASP A 154 -11.75 -17.36 1.47
C ASP A 154 -11.65 -16.03 2.25
N ILE A 155 -10.46 -15.42 2.26
CA ILE A 155 -10.12 -14.19 2.99
C ILE A 155 -9.42 -13.21 2.04
N PRO A 156 -9.48 -11.89 2.30
CA PRO A 156 -8.87 -10.91 1.43
C PRO A 156 -7.34 -11.07 1.42
N VAL A 157 -6.79 -11.13 0.22
CA VAL A 157 -5.34 -11.10 -0.07
C VAL A 157 -5.04 -9.80 -0.79
N PHE A 158 -3.98 -9.11 -0.37
CA PHE A 158 -3.59 -7.81 -0.91
C PHE A 158 -2.06 -7.69 -0.92
N HIS A 159 -1.48 -7.38 -2.08
CA HIS A 159 -0.07 -7.06 -2.17
C HIS A 159 0.16 -5.55 -2.02
N ASP A 160 0.83 -5.13 -0.95
CA ASP A 160 0.93 -3.70 -0.62
C ASP A 160 1.84 -2.92 -1.60
N ASP A 161 2.99 -3.48 -1.97
CA ASP A 161 3.89 -2.83 -2.94
C ASP A 161 3.24 -2.57 -4.30
N GLN A 162 2.24 -3.39 -4.66
CA GLN A 162 1.43 -3.22 -5.86
C GLN A 162 0.32 -2.21 -5.62
N HIS A 163 -0.68 -2.58 -4.81
CA HIS A 163 -1.93 -1.86 -4.74
C HIS A 163 -1.88 -0.70 -3.74
N GLY A 164 -1.13 -0.80 -2.65
CA GLY A 164 -0.92 0.30 -1.71
C GLY A 164 -0.23 1.48 -2.39
N THR A 165 0.85 1.21 -3.13
CA THR A 165 1.55 2.22 -3.94
C THR A 165 0.61 2.84 -4.98
N ALA A 166 -0.18 2.02 -5.69
CA ALA A 166 -1.13 2.48 -6.68
C ALA A 166 -2.19 3.43 -6.11
N ILE A 167 -2.80 3.08 -4.98
CA ILE A 167 -3.87 3.85 -4.34
C ILE A 167 -3.38 5.23 -3.91
N VAL A 168 -2.23 5.30 -3.24
CA VAL A 168 -1.66 6.57 -2.77
C VAL A 168 -1.18 7.42 -3.95
N THR A 169 -0.58 6.77 -4.96
CA THR A 169 -0.17 7.44 -6.21
C THR A 169 -1.38 8.03 -6.93
N ALA A 170 -2.47 7.28 -7.10
CA ALA A 170 -3.68 7.75 -7.76
C ALA A 170 -4.34 8.92 -7.00
N ALA A 171 -4.41 8.83 -5.67
CA ALA A 171 -4.94 9.91 -4.83
C ALA A 171 -4.16 11.22 -5.02
N GLY A 172 -2.83 11.15 -4.90
CA GLY A 172 -1.97 12.30 -5.13
C GLY A 172 -2.02 12.81 -6.56
N MET A 173 -2.04 11.90 -7.54
CA MET A 173 -2.04 12.25 -8.97
C MET A 173 -3.26 13.08 -9.34
N ILE A 174 -4.45 12.68 -8.90
CA ILE A 174 -5.69 13.40 -9.20
C ILE A 174 -5.66 14.80 -8.60
N ASN A 175 -5.19 14.92 -7.36
CA ASN A 175 -5.01 16.22 -6.71
C ASN A 175 -3.97 17.10 -7.41
N ALA A 176 -2.85 16.52 -7.85
CA ALA A 176 -1.81 17.23 -8.59
C ALA A 176 -2.31 17.72 -9.97
N LEU A 177 -3.07 16.87 -10.68
CA LEU A 177 -3.71 17.23 -11.94
C LEU A 177 -4.69 18.39 -11.77
N GLU A 178 -5.50 18.37 -10.71
CA GLU A 178 -6.43 19.46 -10.39
C GLU A 178 -5.70 20.78 -10.16
N ILE A 179 -4.63 20.78 -9.38
CA ILE A 179 -3.80 21.98 -9.14
C ILE A 179 -3.11 22.45 -10.44
N ALA A 180 -2.72 21.52 -11.31
CA ALA A 180 -2.12 21.84 -12.61
C ALA A 180 -3.16 22.32 -13.65
N GLY A 181 -4.46 22.23 -13.36
CA GLY A 181 -5.54 22.54 -14.30
C GLY A 181 -5.68 21.52 -15.43
N LYS A 182 -5.36 20.25 -15.16
CA LYS A 182 -5.34 19.13 -16.12
C LYS A 182 -6.37 18.07 -15.76
N LYS A 183 -6.79 17.29 -16.75
CA LYS A 183 -7.73 16.16 -16.57
C LYS A 183 -7.04 14.83 -16.78
N LEU A 184 -7.41 13.82 -16.00
CA LEU A 184 -6.78 12.50 -16.04
C LEU A 184 -6.95 11.82 -17.41
N GLU A 185 -8.11 11.95 -18.03
CA GLU A 185 -8.44 11.35 -19.34
C GLU A 185 -7.71 12.02 -20.53
N GLU A 186 -7.09 13.19 -20.30
CA GLU A 186 -6.36 13.97 -21.31
C GLU A 186 -4.84 13.99 -21.05
N ALA A 187 -4.40 13.73 -19.82
CA ALA A 187 -3.02 13.84 -19.40
C ALA A 187 -2.11 12.80 -20.09
N LYS A 188 -0.96 13.26 -20.59
CA LYS A 188 0.12 12.39 -21.08
C LYS A 188 1.00 11.93 -19.92
N ILE A 189 0.97 10.64 -19.62
CA ILE A 189 1.62 10.04 -18.47
C ILE A 189 2.82 9.22 -18.91
N VAL A 190 4.00 9.57 -18.41
CA VAL A 190 5.23 8.82 -18.62
C VAL A 190 5.53 8.05 -17.34
N CYS A 191 5.59 6.73 -17.40
CA CYS A 191 5.95 5.90 -16.26
C CYS A 191 7.29 5.21 -16.50
N LEU A 192 8.31 5.61 -15.76
CA LEU A 192 9.63 4.98 -15.81
C LEU A 192 9.66 3.82 -14.83
N GLY A 193 9.72 2.60 -15.38
CA GLY A 193 9.55 1.35 -14.65
C GLY A 193 8.39 0.54 -15.23
N ALA A 194 8.53 -0.78 -15.19
CA ALA A 194 7.49 -1.72 -15.64
C ALA A 194 7.44 -2.96 -14.71
N GLY A 195 7.70 -2.73 -13.42
CA GLY A 195 7.56 -3.72 -12.34
C GLY A 195 6.16 -3.71 -11.71
N ALA A 196 6.02 -4.41 -10.58
CA ALA A 196 4.75 -4.64 -9.90
C ALA A 196 4.00 -3.34 -9.53
N ALA A 197 4.70 -2.42 -8.87
CA ALA A 197 4.16 -1.11 -8.51
C ALA A 197 3.76 -0.29 -9.74
N ALA A 198 4.64 -0.18 -10.73
CA ALA A 198 4.40 0.61 -11.95
C ALA A 198 3.16 0.14 -12.73
N ILE A 199 3.06 -1.18 -12.94
CA ILE A 199 1.90 -1.78 -13.60
C ILE A 199 0.62 -1.51 -12.80
N SER A 200 0.66 -1.69 -11.48
CA SER A 200 -0.52 -1.50 -10.63
C SER A 200 -0.97 -0.04 -10.56
N CYS A 201 -0.03 0.91 -10.45
CA CYS A 201 -0.30 2.34 -10.52
C CYS A 201 -1.01 2.71 -11.83
N MET A 202 -0.46 2.28 -12.97
CA MET A 202 -1.04 2.62 -14.28
C MET A 202 -2.39 1.94 -14.48
N LYS A 203 -2.58 0.69 -14.02
CA LYS A 203 -3.88 0.01 -14.09
C LYS A 203 -4.95 0.73 -13.28
N LEU A 204 -4.64 1.16 -12.06
CA LEU A 204 -5.61 1.89 -11.23
C LEU A 204 -5.96 3.25 -11.85
N LEU A 205 -4.97 3.98 -12.39
CA LEU A 205 -5.25 5.23 -13.10
C LEU A 205 -6.16 5.01 -14.32
N VAL A 206 -5.98 3.91 -15.07
CA VAL A 206 -6.87 3.53 -16.17
C VAL A 206 -8.28 3.22 -15.65
N SER A 207 -8.41 2.45 -14.57
CA SER A 207 -9.70 2.18 -13.91
C SER A 207 -10.40 3.47 -13.45
N MET A 208 -9.64 4.53 -13.17
CA MET A 208 -10.15 5.85 -12.76
C MET A 208 -10.36 6.83 -13.94
N GLY A 209 -10.06 6.42 -15.18
CA GLY A 209 -10.38 7.18 -16.39
C GLY A 209 -9.19 7.60 -17.25
N ALA A 210 -7.95 7.28 -16.87
CA ALA A 210 -6.80 7.50 -17.72
C ALA A 210 -6.89 6.65 -19.00
N LYS A 211 -6.42 7.19 -20.12
CA LYS A 211 -6.43 6.51 -21.41
C LYS A 211 -5.11 5.78 -21.65
N VAL A 212 -5.17 4.51 -22.04
CA VAL A 212 -3.97 3.69 -22.29
C VAL A 212 -3.10 4.30 -23.38
N GLU A 213 -3.69 4.90 -24.42
CA GLU A 213 -2.96 5.59 -25.50
C GLU A 213 -2.20 6.85 -25.04
N ASN A 214 -2.47 7.36 -23.84
CA ASN A 214 -1.77 8.49 -23.23
C ASN A 214 -0.69 8.05 -22.23
N ILE A 215 -0.55 6.74 -21.96
CA ILE A 215 0.40 6.19 -20.99
C ILE A 215 1.60 5.58 -21.71
N PHE A 216 2.79 6.13 -21.47
CA PHE A 216 4.06 5.64 -21.99
C PHE A 216 4.87 5.01 -20.86
N MET A 217 4.79 3.68 -20.73
CA MET A 217 5.65 2.94 -19.81
C MET A 217 7.01 2.67 -20.44
N ILE A 218 8.09 2.81 -19.68
CA ILE A 218 9.47 2.57 -20.12
C ILE A 218 10.09 1.47 -19.25
N ASP A 219 10.60 0.42 -19.90
CA ASP A 219 11.42 -0.59 -19.25
C ASP A 219 12.89 -0.50 -19.70
N ARG A 220 13.71 -1.48 -19.30
CA ARG A 220 15.15 -1.48 -19.60
C ARG A 220 15.47 -1.47 -21.10
N SER A 221 14.53 -1.87 -21.97
CA SER A 221 14.70 -1.90 -23.42
C SER A 221 14.07 -0.67 -24.11
N GLY A 222 13.57 0.30 -23.36
CA GLY A 222 12.94 1.52 -23.87
C GLY A 222 11.40 1.53 -23.71
N VAL A 223 10.74 2.37 -24.49
CA VAL A 223 9.27 2.52 -24.46
C VAL A 223 8.59 1.19 -24.78
N ILE A 224 7.57 0.84 -24.01
CA ILE A 224 6.67 -0.29 -24.29
C ILE A 224 5.72 0.13 -25.42
N HIS A 225 5.76 -0.56 -26.56
CA HIS A 225 4.94 -0.26 -27.73
C HIS A 225 4.54 -1.53 -28.49
N ALA A 226 3.53 -1.42 -29.37
CA ALA A 226 2.93 -2.55 -30.10
C ALA A 226 3.86 -3.27 -31.10
N GLY A 227 5.09 -2.77 -31.29
CA GLY A 227 6.08 -3.35 -32.20
C GLY A 227 7.18 -4.14 -31.50
N ARG A 228 7.02 -4.39 -30.18
CA ARG A 228 7.93 -5.20 -29.39
C ARG A 228 7.38 -6.61 -29.22
N ASP A 229 8.23 -7.60 -29.50
CA ASP A 229 7.88 -9.02 -29.42
C ASP A 229 8.31 -9.68 -28.09
N ASP A 230 9.01 -8.94 -27.23
CA ASP A 230 9.60 -9.43 -25.96
C ASP A 230 8.77 -9.06 -24.72
N LEU A 231 7.52 -8.61 -24.92
CA LEU A 231 6.64 -8.17 -23.83
C LEU A 231 5.92 -9.37 -23.17
N ASN A 232 5.92 -9.39 -21.83
CA ASN A 232 5.04 -10.29 -21.08
C ASN A 232 3.59 -9.78 -21.09
N GLN A 233 2.65 -10.62 -20.63
CA GLN A 233 1.21 -10.30 -20.64
C GLN A 233 0.84 -9.02 -19.87
N TYR A 234 1.60 -8.67 -18.82
CA TYR A 234 1.29 -7.50 -17.99
C TYR A 234 1.75 -6.21 -18.65
N LYS A 235 2.93 -6.22 -19.28
CA LYS A 235 3.45 -5.10 -20.07
C LYS A 235 2.65 -4.87 -21.35
N ALA A 236 2.21 -5.96 -21.99
CA ALA A 236 1.45 -5.90 -23.23
C ALA A 236 0.13 -5.11 -23.10
N GLN A 237 -0.44 -5.01 -21.89
CA GLN A 237 -1.65 -4.22 -21.62
C GLN A 237 -1.46 -2.71 -21.87
N PHE A 238 -0.22 -2.22 -21.82
CA PHE A 238 0.12 -0.81 -22.04
C PHE A 238 0.76 -0.55 -23.41
N ALA A 239 0.95 -1.61 -24.22
CA ALA A 239 1.53 -1.48 -25.54
C ALA A 239 0.49 -0.91 -26.53
N HIS A 240 0.81 0.22 -27.14
CA HIS A 240 0.00 0.82 -28.20
C HIS A 240 0.89 1.30 -29.36
N ALA A 241 0.28 1.69 -30.48
CA ALA A 241 1.01 2.19 -31.65
C ALA A 241 1.57 3.59 -31.35
N THR A 242 2.90 3.72 -31.39
CA THR A 242 3.63 4.97 -31.17
C THR A 242 5.00 4.90 -31.84
N ASP A 243 5.56 6.05 -32.21
CA ASP A 243 6.90 6.23 -32.77
C ASP A 243 7.96 6.49 -31.70
N LYS A 244 7.56 6.82 -30.47
CA LYS A 244 8.46 7.02 -29.32
C LYS A 244 9.25 5.77 -28.95
N ARG A 245 10.54 5.89 -28.68
CA ARG A 245 11.42 4.76 -28.33
C ARG A 245 12.18 4.97 -27.03
N THR A 246 12.50 6.21 -26.69
CA THR A 246 13.31 6.57 -25.52
C THR A 246 12.51 7.31 -24.45
N LEU A 247 13.07 7.43 -23.25
CA LEU A 247 12.51 8.27 -22.19
C LEU A 247 12.40 9.74 -22.66
N ALA A 248 13.39 10.24 -23.39
CA ALA A 248 13.37 11.61 -23.91
C ALA A 248 12.20 11.85 -24.88
N ASP A 249 11.93 10.89 -25.78
CA ASP A 249 10.81 10.96 -26.71
C ASP A 249 9.46 10.97 -25.97
N ALA A 250 9.37 10.23 -24.87
CA ALA A 250 8.16 10.14 -24.04
C ALA A 250 7.92 11.40 -23.20
N LEU A 251 8.98 12.02 -22.68
CA LEU A 251 8.90 13.21 -21.83
C LEU A 251 8.53 14.48 -22.59
N ASP A 252 8.78 14.56 -23.90
CA ASP A 252 8.47 15.73 -24.71
C ASP A 252 6.97 16.08 -24.65
N GLY A 253 6.67 17.22 -24.02
CA GLY A 253 5.31 17.68 -23.78
C GLY A 253 4.47 16.77 -22.87
N ALA A 254 5.09 15.90 -22.07
CA ALA A 254 4.39 15.08 -21.09
C ALA A 254 3.85 15.93 -19.93
N ASP A 255 2.69 15.54 -19.40
CA ASP A 255 2.07 16.22 -18.25
C ASP A 255 2.56 15.66 -16.93
N VAL A 256 2.81 14.35 -16.91
CA VAL A 256 3.09 13.57 -15.72
C VAL A 256 4.31 12.69 -15.96
N PHE A 257 5.21 12.64 -14.99
CA PHE A 257 6.24 11.63 -14.85
C PHE A 257 6.03 10.84 -13.56
N VAL A 258 6.01 9.51 -13.64
CA VAL A 258 5.97 8.59 -12.50
C VAL A 258 7.18 7.68 -12.55
N GLY A 259 8.10 7.88 -11.62
CA GLY A 259 9.31 7.10 -11.42
C GLY A 259 9.10 5.99 -10.37
N LEU A 260 9.23 4.75 -10.81
CA LEU A 260 9.16 3.53 -10.00
C LEU A 260 10.24 2.55 -10.50
N SER A 261 11.46 3.04 -10.64
CA SER A 261 12.56 2.31 -11.26
C SER A 261 13.86 2.38 -10.47
N GLY A 262 14.48 3.56 -10.39
CA GLY A 262 15.77 3.72 -9.74
C GLY A 262 16.26 5.18 -9.73
N PRO A 263 17.38 5.44 -9.03
CA PRO A 263 17.81 6.80 -8.73
C PRO A 263 18.38 7.55 -9.92
N ASN A 264 18.22 8.89 -9.93
CA ASN A 264 18.87 9.82 -10.86
C ASN A 264 18.60 9.56 -12.36
N LEU A 265 17.43 9.03 -12.71
CA LEU A 265 17.05 8.71 -14.09
C LEU A 265 16.26 9.81 -14.81
N LEU A 266 15.71 10.80 -14.11
CA LEU A 266 15.08 11.98 -14.72
C LEU A 266 16.06 13.16 -14.70
N SER A 267 16.57 13.52 -15.88
CA SER A 267 17.52 14.63 -16.01
C SER A 267 16.82 16.01 -15.95
N PRO A 268 17.55 17.09 -15.62
CA PRO A 268 17.05 18.46 -15.74
C PRO A 268 16.54 18.80 -17.15
N GLU A 269 17.19 18.30 -18.20
CA GLU A 269 16.79 18.50 -19.58
C GLU A 269 15.47 17.79 -19.89
N GLY A 270 15.31 16.55 -19.43
CA GLY A 270 14.06 15.80 -19.56
C GLY A 270 12.94 16.45 -18.75
N LEU A 271 13.23 16.93 -17.54
CA LEU A 271 12.27 17.71 -16.79
C LEU A 271 11.89 18.96 -17.57
N LYS A 272 12.83 19.70 -18.20
CA LYS A 272 12.59 20.91 -19.01
C LYS A 272 11.80 20.68 -20.32
N SER A 273 11.73 19.46 -20.86
CA SER A 273 10.93 19.17 -22.06
C SER A 273 9.45 18.89 -21.75
N MET A 274 9.10 18.59 -20.50
CA MET A 274 7.71 18.38 -20.07
C MET A 274 6.84 19.63 -20.23
N ALA A 275 5.52 19.44 -20.31
CA ALA A 275 4.53 20.50 -20.40
C ALA A 275 4.56 21.46 -19.19
N ALA A 276 3.89 22.61 -19.30
CA ALA A 276 3.71 23.54 -18.18
C ALA A 276 3.00 22.86 -17.00
N ASN A 277 3.34 23.28 -15.77
CA ASN A 277 2.92 22.63 -14.53
C ASN A 277 3.15 21.11 -14.56
N PRO A 278 4.40 20.65 -14.75
CA PRO A 278 4.68 19.22 -14.81
C PRO A 278 4.45 18.60 -13.44
N ILE A 279 3.89 17.39 -13.44
CA ILE A 279 3.68 16.60 -12.23
C ILE A 279 4.74 15.51 -12.20
N VAL A 280 5.53 15.45 -11.14
CA VAL A 280 6.68 14.55 -11.01
C VAL A 280 6.53 13.73 -9.74
N PHE A 281 6.28 12.44 -9.88
CA PHE A 281 6.25 11.48 -8.79
C PHE A 281 7.55 10.66 -8.87
N ALA A 282 8.57 11.04 -8.11
CA ALA A 282 9.87 10.37 -8.08
C ALA A 282 9.96 9.47 -6.84
N CYS A 283 9.40 8.27 -6.94
CA CYS A 283 9.07 7.41 -5.80
C CYS A 283 10.10 6.32 -5.50
N SER A 284 11.21 6.26 -6.23
CA SER A 284 12.32 5.36 -5.86
C SER A 284 12.87 5.69 -4.47
N ASN A 285 13.15 4.64 -3.69
CA ASN A 285 13.73 4.72 -2.35
C ASN A 285 15.06 3.95 -2.30
N PRO A 286 16.06 4.43 -1.52
CA PRO A 286 16.05 5.69 -0.77
C PRO A 286 16.29 6.93 -1.63
N ASP A 287 16.81 6.75 -2.85
CA ASP A 287 17.21 7.83 -3.75
C ASP A 287 16.21 7.95 -4.93
N PRO A 288 15.57 9.12 -5.13
CA PRO A 288 14.55 9.31 -6.15
C PRO A 288 15.13 9.44 -7.58
N GLU A 289 14.27 9.33 -8.58
CA GLU A 289 14.61 9.52 -10.00
C GLU A 289 15.18 10.92 -10.30
N ILE A 290 14.78 11.92 -9.53
CA ILE A 290 15.36 13.27 -9.47
C ILE A 290 15.20 13.78 -8.03
N SER A 291 16.21 14.46 -7.48
CA SER A 291 16.06 15.05 -6.15
C SER A 291 15.12 16.26 -6.18
N PRO A 292 14.33 16.50 -5.11
CA PRO A 292 13.48 17.70 -5.03
C PRO A 292 14.23 19.01 -5.20
N GLU A 293 15.43 19.12 -4.65
CA GLU A 293 16.27 20.32 -4.78
C GLU A 293 16.62 20.58 -6.24
N LEU A 294 17.02 19.53 -6.97
CA LEU A 294 17.37 19.64 -8.38
C LEU A 294 16.13 19.93 -9.24
N ALA A 295 14.99 19.30 -8.95
CA ALA A 295 13.75 19.54 -9.67
C ALA A 295 13.28 21.00 -9.52
N HIS A 296 13.24 21.52 -8.29
CA HIS A 296 12.86 22.90 -8.01
C HIS A 296 13.88 23.93 -8.53
N ALA A 297 15.18 23.62 -8.49
CA ALA A 297 16.21 24.46 -9.12
C ALA A 297 16.11 24.48 -10.65
N THR A 298 15.61 23.39 -11.25
CA THR A 298 15.43 23.26 -12.70
C THR A 298 14.18 23.98 -13.18
N ARG A 299 13.08 23.93 -12.40
CA ARG A 299 11.79 24.48 -12.79
C ARG A 299 10.93 24.86 -11.58
N ASN A 300 10.39 26.08 -11.60
CA ASN A 300 9.63 26.63 -10.47
C ASN A 300 8.16 26.19 -10.41
N ASP A 301 7.60 25.67 -11.50
CA ASP A 301 6.19 25.26 -11.62
C ASP A 301 5.97 23.74 -11.47
N VAL A 302 7.00 22.99 -11.07
CA VAL A 302 6.88 21.55 -10.82
C VAL A 302 5.99 21.27 -9.60
N ILE A 303 5.09 20.29 -9.73
CA ILE A 303 4.35 19.69 -8.61
C ILE A 303 5.00 18.34 -8.35
N MET A 304 5.65 18.20 -7.20
CA MET A 304 6.52 17.05 -6.96
C MET A 304 6.05 16.21 -5.77
N ALA A 305 6.14 14.90 -5.91
CA ALA A 305 5.97 13.92 -4.85
C ALA A 305 7.13 12.91 -4.86
N THR A 306 7.46 12.35 -3.70
CA THR A 306 8.51 11.33 -3.55
C THR A 306 8.08 10.24 -2.56
N GLY A 307 8.85 9.15 -2.45
CA GLY A 307 8.65 8.15 -1.39
C GLY A 307 9.15 8.57 0.00
N ARG A 308 9.89 9.68 0.06
CA ARG A 308 10.66 10.12 1.23
C ARG A 308 9.84 10.96 2.20
N SER A 309 10.00 10.69 3.49
CA SER A 309 9.25 11.35 4.57
C SER A 309 9.69 12.77 4.89
N ASP A 310 10.89 13.14 4.48
CA ASP A 310 11.46 14.47 4.70
C ASP A 310 11.03 15.52 3.66
N TYR A 311 10.18 15.14 2.70
CA TYR A 311 9.62 16.05 1.70
C TYR A 311 8.10 16.23 1.83
N PRO A 312 7.53 17.31 1.24
CA PRO A 312 6.13 17.67 1.48
C PRO A 312 5.11 16.62 1.03
N ASN A 313 5.21 16.12 -0.21
CA ASN A 313 4.26 15.17 -0.77
C ASN A 313 4.82 13.75 -0.77
N GLN A 314 4.70 13.09 0.37
CA GLN A 314 5.17 11.71 0.52
C GLN A 314 4.11 10.71 -0.01
N VAL A 315 4.45 9.97 -1.05
CA VAL A 315 3.74 8.76 -1.48
C VAL A 315 4.19 7.61 -0.59
N ASN A 316 3.37 7.27 0.42
CA ASN A 316 3.67 6.20 1.35
C ASN A 316 2.44 5.31 1.58
N ASN A 317 2.63 4.01 1.34
CA ASN A 317 1.58 2.99 1.40
C ASN A 317 0.91 2.88 2.77
N VAL A 318 1.55 3.38 3.84
CA VAL A 318 0.94 3.50 5.18
C VAL A 318 -0.38 4.28 5.19
N LEU A 319 -0.61 5.15 4.21
CA LEU A 319 -1.88 5.87 4.04
C LEU A 319 -3.01 4.95 3.54
N GLY A 320 -2.68 3.78 3.00
CA GLY A 320 -3.62 2.81 2.44
C GLY A 320 -3.80 1.58 3.31
N PHE A 321 -2.80 0.70 3.36
CA PHE A 321 -2.99 -0.68 3.80
C PHE A 321 -3.64 -0.85 5.19
N PRO A 322 -3.31 -0.08 6.24
CA PRO A 322 -3.93 -0.30 7.56
C PRO A 322 -5.44 -0.12 7.49
N PHE A 323 -5.89 0.92 6.80
CA PHE A 323 -7.28 1.34 6.77
C PHE A 323 -8.10 0.57 5.74
N ILE A 324 -7.47 0.15 4.63
CA ILE A 324 -8.09 -0.76 3.64
C ILE A 324 -8.42 -2.10 4.31
N PHE A 325 -7.46 -2.68 5.03
CA PHE A 325 -7.74 -3.90 5.79
C PHE A 325 -8.77 -3.67 6.88
N ARG A 326 -8.73 -2.53 7.60
CA ARG A 326 -9.75 -2.24 8.63
C ARG A 326 -11.17 -2.31 8.06
N GLY A 327 -11.41 -1.58 6.97
CA GLY A 327 -12.71 -1.58 6.29
C GLY A 327 -13.09 -2.95 5.75
N ALA A 328 -12.13 -3.68 5.16
CA ALA A 328 -12.36 -5.02 4.63
C ALA A 328 -12.69 -6.05 5.73
N LEU A 329 -11.99 -6.01 6.87
CA LEU A 329 -12.19 -6.93 8.00
C LEU A 329 -13.53 -6.68 8.70
N ASP A 330 -13.93 -5.42 8.89
CA ASP A 330 -15.15 -5.07 9.64
C ASP A 330 -16.44 -5.47 8.93
N VAL A 331 -16.43 -5.53 7.60
CA VAL A 331 -17.55 -6.06 6.80
C VAL A 331 -17.30 -7.50 6.33
N ARG A 332 -16.18 -8.09 6.76
CA ARG A 332 -15.73 -9.43 6.40
C ARG A 332 -15.79 -9.67 4.88
N ALA A 333 -15.13 -8.78 4.16
CA ALA A 333 -14.99 -8.85 2.71
C ALA A 333 -14.22 -10.11 2.34
N LYS A 334 -14.67 -10.86 1.32
CA LYS A 334 -13.97 -12.05 0.81
C LYS A 334 -12.71 -11.72 0.00
N ARG A 335 -12.62 -10.49 -0.50
CA ARG A 335 -11.52 -9.98 -1.34
C ARG A 335 -11.46 -8.46 -1.26
N ILE A 336 -10.32 -7.89 -1.60
CA ILE A 336 -10.17 -6.45 -1.85
C ILE A 336 -10.21 -6.25 -3.38
N ASN A 337 -11.34 -5.79 -3.90
CA ASN A 337 -11.56 -5.61 -5.35
C ASN A 337 -11.20 -4.19 -5.81
N GLU A 338 -11.36 -3.93 -7.11
CA GLU A 338 -11.00 -2.66 -7.74
C GLU A 338 -11.85 -1.50 -7.21
N GLU A 339 -13.15 -1.72 -6.97
CA GLU A 339 -14.06 -0.72 -6.41
C GLU A 339 -13.58 -0.24 -5.02
N MET A 340 -13.12 -1.15 -4.17
CA MET A 340 -12.54 -0.81 -2.87
C MET A 340 -11.25 0.01 -2.99
N LYS A 341 -10.38 -0.31 -3.95
CA LYS A 341 -9.13 0.44 -4.20
C LYS A 341 -9.41 1.86 -4.68
N ILE A 342 -10.36 2.01 -5.61
CA ILE A 342 -10.82 3.32 -6.10
C ILE A 342 -11.43 4.14 -4.95
N ALA A 343 -12.27 3.52 -4.12
CA ALA A 343 -12.87 4.19 -2.96
C ALA A 343 -11.81 4.69 -1.97
N ALA A 344 -10.77 3.89 -1.70
CA ALA A 344 -9.64 4.31 -0.86
C ALA A 344 -8.87 5.49 -1.47
N ALA A 345 -8.59 5.45 -2.78
CA ALA A 345 -7.88 6.53 -3.46
C ALA A 345 -8.69 7.85 -3.44
N ILE A 346 -10.00 7.78 -3.65
CA ILE A 346 -10.91 8.93 -3.57
C ILE A 346 -10.95 9.49 -2.15
N ALA A 347 -11.06 8.63 -1.12
CA ALA A 347 -11.08 9.06 0.27
C ALA A 347 -9.80 9.81 0.67
N LEU A 348 -8.63 9.32 0.25
CA LEU A 348 -7.35 10.00 0.49
C LEU A 348 -7.25 11.34 -0.25
N LYS A 349 -7.65 11.36 -1.52
CA LYS A 349 -7.67 12.57 -2.35
C LYS A 349 -8.54 13.64 -1.70
N ASP A 350 -9.74 13.29 -1.26
CA ASP A 350 -10.69 14.24 -0.67
C ASP A 350 -10.26 14.68 0.73
N LEU A 351 -9.63 13.80 1.53
CA LEU A 351 -9.09 14.15 2.85
C LEU A 351 -8.03 15.26 2.78
N ALA A 352 -7.14 15.21 1.78
CA ALA A 352 -6.11 16.23 1.58
C ALA A 352 -6.68 17.65 1.37
N LYS A 353 -7.95 17.76 0.98
CA LYS A 353 -8.64 19.03 0.72
C LYS A 353 -9.34 19.61 1.93
N LEU A 354 -9.48 18.83 2.99
CA LEU A 354 -10.10 19.29 4.24
C LEU A 354 -9.09 20.08 5.07
N PRO A 355 -9.55 21.03 5.91
CA PRO A 355 -8.68 21.71 6.86
C PRO A 355 -7.87 20.71 7.68
N VAL A 356 -6.55 20.90 7.75
CA VAL A 356 -5.65 19.98 8.44
C VAL A 356 -5.68 20.26 9.95
N PRO A 357 -5.90 19.25 10.82
CA PRO A 357 -5.90 19.43 12.27
C PRO A 357 -4.55 19.93 12.78
N LYS A 358 -4.59 20.72 13.86
CA LYS A 358 -3.38 21.31 14.45
C LYS A 358 -2.42 20.23 14.94
N GLU A 359 -2.94 19.12 15.45
CA GLU A 359 -2.17 17.99 15.96
C GLU A 359 -1.30 17.36 14.84
N VAL A 360 -1.78 17.38 13.60
CA VAL A 360 -1.01 16.92 12.43
C VAL A 360 0.13 17.91 12.16
N CYS A 361 -0.16 19.21 12.11
CA CYS A 361 0.87 20.23 11.91
C CYS A 361 1.96 20.18 13.00
N GLU A 362 1.57 20.02 14.26
CA GLU A 362 2.48 19.86 15.41
C GLU A 362 3.35 18.63 15.28
N ALA A 363 2.79 17.49 14.85
CA ALA A 363 3.54 16.24 14.68
C ALA A 363 4.63 16.32 13.59
N TYR A 364 4.46 17.20 12.60
CA TYR A 364 5.43 17.44 11.54
C TYR A 364 6.25 18.72 11.74
N GLY A 365 6.04 19.47 12.83
CA GLY A 365 6.78 20.69 13.14
C GLY A 365 6.56 21.84 12.16
N VAL A 366 5.36 21.95 11.58
CA VAL A 366 4.99 22.99 10.60
C VAL A 366 3.87 23.88 11.14
N GLU A 367 3.80 25.13 10.67
CA GLU A 367 2.78 26.10 11.13
C GLU A 367 1.39 25.79 10.57
N GLY A 368 1.32 25.25 9.35
CA GLY A 368 0.08 24.93 8.66
C GLY A 368 0.32 24.02 7.47
N LEU A 369 -0.71 23.26 7.11
CA LEU A 369 -0.77 22.44 5.91
C LEU A 369 -2.11 22.74 5.23
N GLU A 370 -2.06 23.07 3.94
CA GLU A 370 -3.25 23.39 3.15
C GLU A 370 -3.12 22.81 1.76
N PHE A 371 -4.25 22.39 1.19
CA PHE A 371 -4.29 21.80 -0.14
C PHE A 371 -3.60 22.69 -1.18
N GLY A 372 -2.56 22.15 -1.83
CA GLY A 372 -1.73 22.92 -2.73
C GLY A 372 -0.53 22.14 -3.24
N ARG A 373 0.39 22.82 -3.92
CA ARG A 373 1.55 22.20 -4.58
C ARG A 373 2.43 21.38 -3.63
N GLU A 374 2.48 21.78 -2.36
CA GLU A 374 3.26 21.11 -1.31
C GLU A 374 2.40 20.21 -0.40
N TYR A 375 1.12 20.04 -0.69
CA TYR A 375 0.21 19.19 0.06
C TYR A 375 -0.92 18.64 -0.83
N ILE A 376 -0.59 17.61 -1.60
CA ILE A 376 -1.54 16.87 -2.46
C ILE A 376 -2.01 15.54 -1.87
N ILE A 377 -1.37 15.09 -0.79
CA ILE A 377 -1.61 13.79 -0.14
C ILE A 377 -1.62 14.05 1.39
N PRO A 378 -2.56 13.46 2.16
CA PRO A 378 -2.60 13.62 3.61
C PRO A 378 -1.37 13.00 4.29
N LYS A 379 -1.12 13.36 5.54
CA LYS A 379 0.03 12.83 6.29
C LYS A 379 -0.32 11.55 7.06
N PRO A 380 0.61 10.58 7.21
CA PRO A 380 0.39 9.34 7.95
C PRO A 380 -0.14 9.48 9.38
N LEU A 381 0.22 10.55 10.09
CA LEU A 381 -0.25 10.80 11.46
C LEU A 381 -1.61 11.51 11.53
N ASP A 382 -2.29 11.70 10.41
CA ASP A 382 -3.66 12.22 10.39
C ASP A 382 -4.65 11.17 10.90
N ALA A 383 -5.11 11.34 12.14
CA ALA A 383 -6.03 10.41 12.79
C ALA A 383 -7.36 10.22 12.02
N ARG A 384 -7.73 11.14 11.13
CA ARG A 384 -8.95 11.04 10.31
C ARG A 384 -8.86 9.93 9.25
N LEU A 385 -7.66 9.43 8.95
CA LEU A 385 -7.46 8.36 7.98
C LEU A 385 -8.27 7.10 8.34
N ILE A 386 -8.30 6.70 9.61
CA ILE A 386 -9.10 5.54 10.03
C ILE A 386 -10.58 5.78 9.77
N THR A 387 -11.08 6.98 10.00
CA THR A 387 -12.46 7.34 9.75
C THR A 387 -12.81 7.25 8.27
N VAL A 388 -12.07 7.97 7.42
CA VAL A 388 -12.50 8.18 6.03
C VAL A 388 -12.16 7.02 5.11
N VAL A 389 -10.99 6.40 5.28
CA VAL A 389 -10.54 5.34 4.37
C VAL A 389 -11.23 4.02 4.71
N SER A 390 -11.32 3.64 5.99
CA SER A 390 -11.99 2.38 6.36
C SER A 390 -13.50 2.43 6.05
N ASP A 391 -14.15 3.58 6.25
CA ASP A 391 -15.55 3.79 5.89
C ASP A 391 -15.79 3.63 4.39
N ALA A 392 -15.00 4.31 3.56
CA ALA A 392 -15.10 4.23 2.10
C ALA A 392 -14.90 2.79 1.59
N VAL A 393 -13.91 2.09 2.14
CA VAL A 393 -13.62 0.70 1.77
C VAL A 393 -14.72 -0.25 2.21
N ALA A 394 -15.25 -0.10 3.43
CA ALA A 394 -16.36 -0.90 3.94
C ALA A 394 -17.63 -0.72 3.08
N LYS A 395 -17.97 0.52 2.72
CA LYS A 395 -19.09 0.82 1.81
C LYS A 395 -18.90 0.18 0.44
N ALA A 396 -17.74 0.37 -0.18
CA ALA A 396 -17.43 -0.20 -1.49
C ALA A 396 -17.47 -1.75 -1.48
N ALA A 397 -17.01 -2.39 -0.41
CA ALA A 397 -17.08 -3.84 -0.25
C ALA A 397 -18.53 -4.36 -0.20
N ILE A 398 -19.43 -3.62 0.45
CA ILE A 398 -20.86 -3.94 0.52
C ILE A 398 -21.53 -3.70 -0.83
N GLU A 399 -21.31 -2.54 -1.44
CA GLU A 399 -21.92 -2.15 -2.71
C GLU A 399 -21.53 -3.08 -3.86
N SER A 400 -20.27 -3.53 -3.88
CA SER A 400 -19.77 -4.50 -4.87
C SER A 400 -20.12 -5.96 -4.54
N GLY A 401 -20.74 -6.23 -3.39
CA GLY A 401 -21.22 -7.56 -3.00
C GLY A 401 -20.13 -8.52 -2.54
N VAL A 402 -18.95 -8.04 -2.17
CA VAL A 402 -17.85 -8.88 -1.65
C VAL A 402 -17.86 -8.99 -0.11
N ALA A 403 -18.57 -8.10 0.58
CA ALA A 403 -18.81 -8.16 2.02
C ALA A 403 -19.74 -9.33 2.41
N THR A 404 -19.52 -9.89 3.60
CA THR A 404 -20.40 -10.93 4.18
C THR A 404 -21.13 -10.47 5.43
N LEU A 405 -20.75 -9.32 6.00
CA LEU A 405 -21.46 -8.64 7.07
C LEU A 405 -22.06 -7.32 6.56
N PRO A 406 -23.16 -6.84 7.18
CA PRO A 406 -23.71 -5.53 6.86
C PRO A 406 -22.77 -4.41 7.35
N TYR A 407 -23.08 -3.18 6.95
CA TYR A 407 -22.37 -2.00 7.43
C TYR A 407 -22.43 -1.91 8.96
N PRO A 408 -21.30 -1.77 9.68
CA PRO A 408 -21.28 -1.80 11.14
C PRO A 408 -22.05 -0.63 11.75
N LYS A 409 -22.74 -0.86 12.87
CA LYS A 409 -23.56 0.18 13.52
C LYS A 409 -22.75 1.32 14.12
N HIS A 410 -21.51 1.05 14.50
CA HIS A 410 -20.59 2.00 15.13
C HIS A 410 -19.72 2.76 14.10
N TYR A 411 -19.97 2.57 12.80
CA TYR A 411 -19.28 3.30 11.76
C TYR A 411 -19.91 4.69 11.50
N PRO A 412 -19.12 5.67 11.00
CA PRO A 412 -17.68 5.56 10.75
C PRO A 412 -16.86 5.61 12.04
N LEU A 413 -15.75 4.88 12.09
CA LEU A 413 -14.84 4.89 13.24
C LEU A 413 -14.27 6.28 13.48
N THR A 414 -14.27 6.79 14.70
CA THR A 414 -13.67 8.09 15.04
C THR A 414 -12.24 7.96 15.56
N SER A 415 -11.85 6.76 16.02
CA SER A 415 -10.50 6.47 16.49
C SER A 415 -10.19 4.96 16.46
N VAL A 416 -8.91 4.60 16.64
CA VAL A 416 -8.45 3.20 16.76
C VAL A 416 -9.07 2.49 17.97
N ASP A 417 -9.39 3.23 19.04
CA ASP A 417 -9.92 2.66 20.27
C ASP A 417 -11.35 2.12 20.09
N GLU A 418 -12.07 2.58 19.07
CA GLU A 418 -13.44 2.12 18.78
C GLU A 418 -13.50 0.74 18.12
N VAL A 419 -12.38 0.23 17.59
CA VAL A 419 -12.31 -1.04 16.84
C VAL A 419 -12.88 -2.22 17.63
N PHE A 420 -12.73 -2.24 18.97
CA PHE A 420 -13.21 -3.32 19.82
C PHE A 420 -14.43 -2.95 20.69
N ASN A 421 -14.97 -1.73 20.54
CA ASN A 421 -16.04 -1.20 21.39
C ASN A 421 -17.44 -1.30 20.77
N GLY A 422 -17.59 -2.03 19.65
CA GLY A 422 -18.74 -1.98 18.76
C GLY A 422 -19.53 -3.27 18.57
#